data_AF-A0A4Y2NT47-F1
#
_entry.id   AF-A0A4Y2NT47-F1
#
_cell.length_a   1.000
_cell.length_b   1.000
_cell.length_c   1.000
_cell.angle_alpha   90.00
_cell.angle_beta   90.00
_cell.angle_gamma   90.00
#
_symmetry.space_group_name_H-M   'P 1'
#
loop_
_entity.id
_entity.type
_entity.pdbx_description
1 polymer ?
#
loop_
_entity_poly.entity_id
_entity_poly.type
_entity_poly.pdbx_seq_one_letter_code
_entity_poly.pdbx_strand_id
1 'polypeptide(L)'
;MNQADSDLSSLSADDEDYQDNVELNDDEDEDDDDISILDLISSSNPGKWGIHTDAFPAPTSNFCQKSGVNYSSSKPIEYFLEYLDDDFFREMANCTNIRSVIQTGKSANVSPEEIQIFIGCNLLLSCYGYPRLKMVWERFTRIPVIADNIARDRFFQIRSNLKVINDNDVSDD
;
A
#
# COMPACT_ATOMS: atom_id res chain seq x y z
N MET A 1 -30.29 51.22 31.57
CA MET A 1 -30.03 50.45 30.34
C MET A 1 -28.71 50.91 29.78
N ASN A 2 -27.87 49.93 29.45
CA ASN A 2 -26.59 49.98 28.74
C ASN A 2 -25.33 50.01 29.61
N GLN A 3 -24.62 48.91 29.42
CA GLN A 3 -23.40 48.37 30.02
C GLN A 3 -22.21 48.72 29.11
N ALA A 4 -21.02 48.62 29.71
CA ALA A 4 -19.68 48.42 29.13
C ALA A 4 -18.85 49.67 28.83
N ASP A 5 -17.79 49.87 29.62
CA ASP A 5 -16.38 49.65 29.25
C ASP A 5 -15.53 49.72 30.55
N SER A 6 -14.88 48.63 30.95
CA SER A 6 -13.49 48.25 30.64
C SER A 6 -12.48 48.90 31.60
N ASP A 7 -11.97 48.10 32.56
CA ASP A 7 -10.52 47.93 32.82
C ASP A 7 -10.21 47.10 34.09
N LEU A 8 -9.03 46.44 34.03
CA LEU A 8 -8.25 45.73 35.08
C LEU A 8 -8.71 44.28 35.37
N SER A 9 -7.86 43.25 35.44
CA SER A 9 -6.40 43.16 35.56
C SER A 9 -5.89 41.77 35.16
N SER A 10 -4.68 41.75 34.58
CA SER A 10 -3.65 40.70 34.57
C SER A 10 -3.96 39.36 35.26
N LEU A 11 -3.92 38.28 34.50
CA LEU A 11 -3.59 36.95 35.02
C LEU A 11 -2.52 36.31 34.13
N SER A 12 -1.65 35.59 34.82
CA SER A 12 -0.27 35.20 34.53
C SER A 12 -0.09 34.27 33.34
N ALA A 13 1.07 34.42 32.70
CA ALA A 13 1.67 33.40 31.85
C ALA A 13 2.16 32.25 32.74
N ASP A 14 1.43 31.15 32.72
CA ASP A 14 1.94 29.83 33.12
C ASP A 14 2.11 29.03 31.82
N ASP A 15 3.30 29.20 31.23
CA ASP A 15 3.89 28.26 30.28
C ASP A 15 4.55 27.14 31.10
N GLU A 16 4.79 25.98 30.45
CA GLU A 16 5.35 24.72 31.00
C GLU A 16 4.29 23.73 31.55
N ASP A 17 4.14 22.48 31.10
CA ASP A 17 5.06 21.57 30.43
C ASP A 17 4.19 20.50 29.69
N TYR A 18 4.15 20.56 28.35
CA TYR A 18 3.55 19.48 27.53
C TYR A 18 4.61 18.39 27.36
N GLN A 19 4.61 17.40 28.25
CA GLN A 19 5.36 16.17 28.06
C GLN A 19 4.64 15.30 27.01
N ASP A 20 4.91 15.63 25.75
CA ASP A 20 4.59 14.80 24.59
C ASP A 20 5.64 13.68 24.51
N ASN A 21 5.39 12.59 25.24
CA ASN A 21 6.16 11.36 25.08
C ASN A 21 5.65 10.62 23.83
N VAL A 22 5.93 11.18 22.65
CA VAL A 22 5.95 10.38 21.42
C VAL A 22 7.29 9.66 21.41
N GLU A 23 7.29 8.42 21.91
CA GLU A 23 8.32 7.47 21.49
C GLU A 23 8.18 7.32 19.97
N LEU A 24 8.99 8.09 19.25
CA LEU A 24 9.34 7.82 17.88
C LEU A 24 10.05 6.47 17.90
N ASN A 25 9.29 5.41 17.66
CA ASN A 25 9.88 4.24 17.08
C ASN A 25 10.38 4.69 15.70
N ASP A 26 11.65 5.09 15.64
CA ASP A 26 12.46 4.91 14.46
C ASP A 26 12.52 3.39 14.23
N ASP A 27 11.43 2.83 13.74
CA ASP A 27 11.50 1.63 12.95
C ASP A 27 12.37 2.06 11.78
N GLU A 28 13.66 1.72 11.86
CA GLU A 28 14.56 1.71 10.74
C GLU A 28 13.77 1.05 9.62
N ASP A 29 13.29 1.87 8.67
CA ASP A 29 12.91 1.40 7.36
C ASP A 29 14.15 0.62 6.95
N GLU A 30 14.12 -0.71 7.06
CA GLU A 30 15.03 -1.56 6.33
C GLU A 30 14.85 -1.05 4.90
N ASP A 31 15.83 -0.26 4.49
CA ASP A 31 16.06 0.04 3.12
C ASP A 31 16.02 -1.34 2.48
N ASP A 32 14.92 -1.64 1.78
CA ASP A 32 14.94 -2.53 0.63
C ASP A 32 15.93 -1.84 -0.31
N ASP A 33 17.21 -2.01 0.05
CA ASP A 33 18.35 -1.44 -0.61
C ASP A 33 18.15 -1.84 -2.05
N ASP A 34 18.17 -0.83 -2.90
CA ASP A 34 18.22 -0.95 -4.35
C ASP A 34 19.25 -2.04 -4.67
N ILE A 35 18.82 -3.29 -4.85
CA ILE A 35 19.73 -4.35 -5.22
C ILE A 35 20.18 -3.97 -6.61
N SER A 36 21.39 -3.41 -6.69
CA SER A 36 22.01 -3.06 -7.95
C SER A 36 21.94 -4.30 -8.82
N ILE A 37 21.52 -4.15 -10.08
CA ILE A 37 21.53 -5.27 -11.03
C ILE A 37 22.91 -5.98 -11.03
N LEU A 38 23.98 -5.24 -10.75
CA LEU A 38 25.34 -5.77 -10.61
C LEU A 38 25.54 -6.69 -9.38
N ASP A 39 24.87 -6.45 -8.26
CA ASP A 39 24.96 -7.28 -7.06
C ASP A 39 24.16 -8.59 -7.21
N LEU A 40 23.03 -8.57 -7.92
CA LEU A 40 22.27 -9.78 -8.31
C LEU A 40 23.09 -10.71 -9.22
N ILE A 41 23.90 -10.13 -10.12
CA ILE A 41 24.74 -10.90 -11.05
C ILE A 41 25.97 -11.46 -10.31
N SER A 42 26.53 -10.70 -9.37
CA SER A 42 27.76 -11.07 -8.64
C SER A 42 27.55 -12.12 -7.56
N SER A 43 26.35 -12.22 -7.00
CA SER A 43 25.96 -13.22 -5.98
C SER A 43 25.45 -14.54 -6.58
N SER A 44 25.32 -14.62 -7.90
CA SER A 44 24.95 -15.85 -8.60
C SER A 44 26.14 -16.80 -8.65
N ASN A 45 26.20 -17.76 -7.70
CA ASN A 45 26.99 -18.97 -7.90
C ASN A 45 26.34 -19.76 -9.05
N PRO A 46 26.98 -19.95 -10.22
CA PRO A 46 26.37 -20.66 -11.35
C PRO A 46 26.27 -22.19 -11.11
N GLY A 47 26.50 -22.65 -9.89
CA GLY A 47 26.43 -24.05 -9.51
C GLY A 47 25.05 -24.42 -8.97
N LYS A 48 24.28 -25.14 -9.81
CA LYS A 48 23.09 -25.98 -9.50
C LYS A 48 21.69 -25.43 -9.83
N TRP A 49 21.56 -24.35 -10.56
CA TRP A 49 20.42 -24.22 -11.48
C TRP A 49 20.95 -24.59 -12.86
N GLY A 50 20.71 -25.83 -13.28
CA GLY A 50 21.05 -26.22 -14.65
C GLY A 50 20.33 -25.25 -15.58
N ILE A 51 21.06 -24.41 -16.30
CA ILE A 51 20.50 -23.64 -17.40
C ILE A 51 20.05 -24.70 -18.40
N HIS A 52 18.79 -25.06 -18.32
CA HIS A 52 18.16 -25.97 -19.26
C HIS A 52 18.10 -25.18 -20.57
N THR A 53 19.07 -25.43 -21.45
CA THR A 53 19.20 -24.74 -22.75
C THR A 53 18.10 -25.11 -23.73
N ASP A 54 17.23 -26.06 -23.37
CA ASP A 54 16.07 -26.36 -24.19
C ASP A 54 15.17 -25.13 -24.18
N ALA A 55 14.94 -24.59 -25.38
CA ALA A 55 14.08 -23.45 -25.57
C ALA A 55 12.73 -23.73 -24.89
N PHE A 56 12.36 -22.93 -23.89
CA PHE A 56 11.03 -22.99 -23.29
C PHE A 56 10.01 -22.75 -24.41
N PRO A 57 9.23 -23.75 -24.82
CA PRO A 57 8.17 -23.52 -25.79
C PRO A 57 7.06 -22.81 -25.03
N ALA A 58 7.13 -21.48 -24.98
CA ALA A 58 6.12 -20.68 -24.31
C ALA A 58 4.75 -21.08 -24.86
N PRO A 59 3.78 -21.45 -24.00
CA PRO A 59 2.43 -21.70 -24.46
C PRO A 59 1.99 -20.48 -25.26
N THR A 60 1.65 -20.69 -26.54
CA THR A 60 1.07 -19.63 -27.35
C THR A 60 -0.32 -19.39 -26.79
N SER A 61 -0.43 -18.52 -25.80
CA SER A 61 -1.71 -18.02 -25.30
C SER A 61 -2.31 -17.17 -26.40
N ASN A 62 -3.14 -17.79 -27.23
CA ASN A 62 -4.01 -17.05 -28.13
C ASN A 62 -5.07 -16.39 -27.25
N PHE A 63 -4.85 -15.11 -26.92
CA PHE A 63 -5.88 -14.27 -26.32
C PHE A 63 -6.97 -14.03 -27.37
N CYS A 64 -7.85 -15.00 -27.54
CA CYS A 64 -9.05 -14.86 -28.35
C CYS A 64 -10.16 -14.32 -27.45
N GLN A 65 -10.74 -13.17 -27.82
CA GLN A 65 -11.97 -12.70 -27.21
C GLN A 65 -13.02 -13.79 -27.39
N LYS A 66 -13.53 -14.36 -26.29
CA LYS A 66 -14.61 -15.35 -26.35
C LYS A 66 -15.85 -14.64 -26.91
N SER A 67 -16.17 -14.89 -28.17
CA SER A 67 -17.41 -14.45 -28.79
C SER A 67 -18.60 -15.09 -28.08
N GLY A 68 -19.54 -14.28 -27.58
CA GLY A 68 -20.76 -14.76 -26.91
C GLY A 68 -20.83 -14.53 -25.40
N VAL A 69 -19.81 -13.93 -24.78
CA VAL A 69 -19.94 -13.42 -23.40
C VAL A 69 -20.62 -12.06 -23.47
N ASN A 70 -21.86 -12.00 -22.98
CA ASN A 70 -22.63 -10.77 -22.91
C ASN A 70 -22.27 -10.09 -21.58
N TYR A 71 -21.27 -9.23 -21.59
CA TYR A 71 -20.92 -8.43 -20.42
C TYR A 71 -22.05 -7.42 -20.20
N SER A 72 -22.75 -7.51 -19.07
CA SER A 72 -23.80 -6.55 -18.72
C SER A 72 -23.24 -5.19 -18.32
N SER A 73 -21.96 -5.17 -17.94
CA SER A 73 -21.21 -4.00 -17.46
C SER A 73 -20.82 -3.10 -18.63
N SER A 74 -21.30 -1.85 -18.61
CA SER A 74 -21.07 -0.90 -19.71
C SER A 74 -19.78 -0.12 -19.53
N LYS A 75 -19.29 0.01 -18.28
CA LYS A 75 -18.06 0.74 -17.95
C LYS A 75 -16.97 -0.20 -17.44
N PRO A 76 -15.68 0.07 -17.74
CA PRO A 76 -14.57 -0.76 -17.25
C PRO A 76 -14.54 -0.96 -15.72
N ILE A 77 -14.93 0.07 -14.96
CA ILE A 77 -15.00 -0.02 -13.49
C ILE A 77 -16.09 -0.98 -13.00
N GLU A 78 -17.23 -1.05 -13.68
CA GLU A 78 -18.32 -1.97 -13.32
C GLU A 78 -17.89 -3.42 -13.52
N TYR A 79 -17.13 -3.68 -14.60
CA TYR A 79 -16.56 -5.01 -14.85
C TYR A 79 -15.51 -5.38 -13.79
N PHE A 80 -14.68 -4.44 -13.37
CA PHE A 80 -13.68 -4.69 -12.33
C PHE A 80 -14.33 -5.06 -10.99
N LEU A 81 -15.37 -4.32 -10.60
CA LEU A 81 -16.10 -4.52 -9.35
C LEU A 81 -16.97 -5.79 -9.34
N GLU A 82 -17.21 -6.42 -10.50
CA GLU A 82 -17.84 -7.74 -10.59
C GLU A 82 -16.94 -8.85 -10.02
N TYR A 83 -15.62 -8.66 -10.05
CA TYR A 83 -14.65 -9.61 -9.49
C TYR A 83 -14.21 -9.25 -8.09
N LEU A 84 -14.00 -7.95 -7.84
CA LEU A 84 -13.58 -7.42 -6.55
C LEU A 84 -14.72 -6.58 -5.98
N ASP A 85 -15.62 -7.23 -5.26
CA ASP A 85 -16.77 -6.59 -4.65
C ASP A 85 -16.42 -5.89 -3.32
N ASP A 86 -17.41 -5.23 -2.72
CA ASP A 86 -17.21 -4.51 -1.47
C ASP A 86 -16.85 -5.45 -0.29
N ASP A 87 -17.31 -6.71 -0.33
CA ASP A 87 -16.99 -7.71 0.68
C ASP A 87 -15.52 -8.14 0.59
N PHE A 88 -15.01 -8.30 -0.63
CA PHE A 88 -13.58 -8.54 -0.87
C PHE A 88 -12.71 -7.45 -0.26
N PHE A 89 -13.04 -6.17 -0.47
CA PHE A 89 -12.26 -5.06 0.09
C PHE A 89 -12.36 -4.99 1.62
N ARG A 90 -13.54 -5.28 2.19
CA ARG A 90 -13.72 -5.40 3.64
C ARG A 90 -12.85 -6.51 4.24
N GLU A 91 -12.86 -7.68 3.62
CA GLU A 91 -12.10 -8.82 4.12
C GLU A 91 -10.59 -8.57 4.02
N MET A 92 -10.13 -8.01 2.90
CA MET A 92 -8.73 -7.63 2.73
C MET A 92 -8.28 -6.60 3.77
N ALA A 93 -9.12 -5.59 4.09
CA ALA A 93 -8.83 -4.63 5.13
C ALA A 93 -8.73 -5.30 6.51
N ASN A 94 -9.67 -6.19 6.85
CA ASN A 94 -9.66 -6.96 8.10
C ASN A 94 -8.39 -7.81 8.24
N CYS A 95 -8.08 -8.62 7.22
CA CYS A 95 -6.89 -9.46 7.18
C CYS A 95 -5.60 -8.65 7.32
N THR A 96 -5.51 -7.51 6.63
CA THR A 96 -4.38 -6.58 6.69
C THR A 96 -4.20 -5.99 8.10
N ASN A 97 -5.30 -5.59 8.74
CA ASN A 97 -5.27 -5.10 10.12
C ASN A 97 -4.85 -6.18 11.13
N ILE A 98 -5.37 -7.41 10.97
CA ILE A 98 -4.97 -8.56 11.80
C ILE A 98 -3.47 -8.81 11.67
N ARG A 99 -2.93 -8.82 10.44
CA ARG A 99 -1.48 -8.96 10.23
C ARG A 99 -0.69 -7.85 10.90
N SER A 100 -1.12 -6.60 10.78
CA SER A 100 -0.46 -5.48 11.46
C SER A 100 -0.40 -5.67 12.96
N VAL A 101 -1.50 -6.12 13.59
CA VAL A 101 -1.53 -6.42 15.03
C VAL A 101 -0.57 -7.55 15.38
N ILE A 102 -0.49 -8.61 14.57
CA ILE A 102 0.43 -9.73 14.80
C ILE A 102 1.90 -9.28 14.70
N GLN A 103 2.23 -8.42 13.74
CA GLN A 103 3.61 -7.99 13.49
C GLN A 103 4.09 -6.90 14.46
N THR A 104 3.26 -5.89 14.74
CA THR A 104 3.66 -4.68 15.46
C THR A 104 2.99 -4.53 16.84
N GLY A 105 2.02 -5.40 17.16
CA GLY A 105 1.17 -5.26 18.34
C GLY A 105 0.08 -4.20 18.22
N LYS A 106 0.02 -3.43 17.11
CA LYS A 106 -0.96 -2.36 16.88
C LYS A 106 -1.66 -2.51 15.53
N SER A 107 -2.94 -2.17 15.49
CA SER A 107 -3.73 -2.17 14.25
C SER A 107 -3.33 -0.98 13.38
N ALA A 108 -3.06 -1.23 12.10
CA ALA A 108 -2.86 -0.18 11.10
C ALA A 108 -4.14 0.62 10.79
N ASN A 109 -5.30 0.16 11.27
CA ASN A 109 -6.61 0.79 11.06
C ASN A 109 -6.88 1.11 9.58
N VAL A 110 -6.56 0.16 8.71
CA VAL A 110 -6.81 0.25 7.26
C VAL A 110 -8.30 0.10 6.99
N SER A 111 -8.88 1.03 6.23
CA SER A 111 -10.27 0.95 5.81
C SER A 111 -10.43 0.26 4.44
N PRO A 112 -11.63 -0.24 4.10
CA PRO A 112 -11.90 -0.79 2.76
C PRO A 112 -11.65 0.23 1.64
N GLU A 113 -11.96 1.51 1.88
CA GLU A 113 -11.72 2.60 0.93
C GLU A 113 -10.22 2.83 0.71
N GLU A 114 -9.40 2.72 1.75
CA GLU A 114 -7.94 2.79 1.62
C GLU A 114 -7.39 1.62 0.80
N ILE A 115 -7.94 0.42 0.95
CA ILE A 115 -7.59 -0.74 0.11
C ILE A 115 -7.96 -0.47 -1.36
N GLN A 116 -9.14 0.11 -1.63
CA GLN A 116 -9.54 0.48 -2.99
C GLN A 116 -8.58 1.52 -3.60
N ILE A 117 -8.22 2.56 -2.85
CA ILE A 117 -7.23 3.57 -3.27
C ILE A 117 -5.89 2.89 -3.53
N PHE A 118 -5.43 2.03 -2.62
CA PHE A 118 -4.16 1.31 -2.75
C PHE A 118 -4.12 0.45 -4.01
N ILE A 119 -5.16 -0.36 -4.28
CA ILE A 119 -5.26 -1.18 -5.49
C ILE A 119 -5.31 -0.32 -6.75
N GLY A 120 -6.12 0.75 -6.75
CA GLY A 120 -6.19 1.70 -7.87
C GLY A 120 -4.84 2.36 -8.16
N CYS A 121 -4.10 2.74 -7.11
CA CYS A 121 -2.75 3.28 -7.24
C CYS A 121 -1.79 2.23 -7.82
N ASN A 122 -1.81 0.98 -7.34
CA ASN A 122 -0.97 -0.10 -7.89
C ASN A 122 -1.25 -0.38 -9.37
N LEU A 123 -2.51 -0.36 -9.79
CA LEU A 123 -2.89 -0.46 -11.20
C LEU A 123 -2.29 0.68 -12.03
N LEU A 124 -2.40 1.92 -11.55
CA LEU A 124 -1.80 3.07 -12.23
C LEU A 124 -0.26 2.96 -12.28
N LEU A 125 0.38 2.62 -11.16
CA LEU A 125 1.83 2.48 -11.05
C LEU A 125 2.40 1.48 -12.06
N SER A 126 1.70 0.37 -12.29
CA SER A 126 2.09 -0.64 -13.27
C SER A 126 2.24 -0.07 -14.68
N CYS A 127 1.53 1.01 -15.01
CA CYS A 127 1.59 1.67 -16.31
C CYS A 127 2.78 2.65 -16.43
N TYR A 128 3.35 3.15 -15.33
CA TYR A 128 4.40 4.17 -15.36
C TYR A 128 5.83 3.61 -15.43
N GLY A 129 6.06 2.38 -14.95
CA GLY A 129 7.36 1.71 -15.06
C GLY A 129 8.50 2.38 -14.30
N TYR A 130 8.21 3.06 -13.19
CA TYR A 130 9.25 3.70 -12.37
C TYR A 130 10.18 2.66 -11.73
N PRO A 131 11.51 2.86 -11.73
CA PRO A 131 12.46 1.91 -11.17
C PRO A 131 12.34 1.82 -9.65
N ARG A 132 11.94 2.93 -9.00
CA ARG A 132 11.79 3.03 -7.54
C ARG A 132 10.47 3.64 -7.20
N LEU A 133 9.72 2.99 -6.32
CA LEU A 133 8.36 3.38 -6.01
C LEU A 133 8.28 4.72 -5.25
N LYS A 134 9.26 5.01 -4.39
CA LYS A 134 9.37 6.28 -3.65
C LYS A 134 9.34 7.51 -4.59
N MET A 135 9.78 7.37 -5.85
CA MET A 135 9.79 8.44 -6.86
C MET A 135 8.40 9.04 -7.16
N VAL A 136 7.32 8.31 -6.89
CA VAL A 136 5.94 8.74 -7.12
C VAL A 136 5.55 9.96 -6.27
N TRP A 137 6.21 10.15 -5.12
CA TRP A 137 5.97 11.28 -4.21
C TRP A 137 7.05 12.36 -4.31
N GLU A 138 8.11 12.14 -5.09
CA GLU A 138 9.23 13.07 -5.24
C GLU A 138 8.89 14.27 -6.13
N ARG A 139 9.41 15.45 -5.79
CA ARG A 139 9.02 16.73 -6.43
C ARG A 139 9.05 16.72 -7.96
N PHE A 140 10.05 16.09 -8.57
CA PHE A 140 10.26 16.11 -10.03
C PHE A 140 9.56 14.98 -10.78
N THR A 141 9.28 13.87 -10.11
CA THR A 141 8.70 12.65 -10.69
C THR A 141 7.31 12.35 -10.14
N ARG A 142 6.75 13.29 -9.36
CA ARG A 142 5.46 13.15 -8.68
C ARG A 142 4.37 12.77 -9.66
N ILE A 143 3.55 11.78 -9.29
CA ILE A 143 2.31 11.45 -10.00
C ILE A 143 1.15 11.95 -9.13
N PRO A 144 0.56 13.13 -9.41
CA PRO A 144 -0.43 13.76 -8.53
C PRO A 144 -1.63 12.84 -8.24
N VAL A 145 -2.10 12.11 -9.25
CA VAL A 145 -3.23 11.17 -9.13
C VAL A 145 -2.99 10.12 -8.04
N ILE A 146 -1.73 9.74 -7.77
CA ILE A 146 -1.41 8.79 -6.70
C ILE A 146 -1.06 9.55 -5.42
N ALA A 147 -0.12 10.49 -5.53
CA ALA A 147 0.49 11.15 -4.38
C ALA A 147 -0.46 12.08 -3.61
N ASP A 148 -1.58 12.48 -4.20
CA ASP A 148 -2.61 13.28 -3.55
C ASP A 148 -3.70 12.42 -2.89
N ASN A 149 -3.85 11.14 -3.30
CA ASN A 149 -4.86 10.23 -2.77
C ASN A 149 -4.31 9.34 -1.63
N ILE A 150 -3.01 9.06 -1.61
CA ILE A 150 -2.37 8.30 -0.53
C ILE A 150 -0.97 8.83 -0.25
N ALA A 151 -0.65 9.04 1.03
CA ALA A 151 0.68 9.45 1.46
C ALA A 151 1.69 8.31 1.26
N ARG A 152 2.97 8.67 1.04
CA ARG A 152 4.05 7.71 0.79
C ARG A 152 4.11 6.64 1.88
N ASP A 153 4.24 7.07 3.13
CA ASP A 153 4.47 6.16 4.25
C ASP A 153 3.22 5.30 4.52
N ARG A 154 2.02 5.87 4.33
CA ARG A 154 0.75 5.12 4.40
C ARG A 154 0.68 4.03 3.32
N PHE A 155 1.12 4.33 2.10
CA PHE A 155 1.17 3.34 1.03
C PHE A 155 2.10 2.17 1.39
N PHE A 156 3.31 2.45 1.91
CA PHE A 156 4.25 1.40 2.31
C PHE A 156 3.77 0.61 3.52
N GLN A 157 3.12 1.27 4.49
CA GLN A 157 2.50 0.61 5.64
C GLN A 157 1.41 -0.39 5.22
N ILE A 158 0.55 -0.01 4.26
CA ILE A 158 -0.46 -0.94 3.72
C ILE A 158 0.23 -2.08 2.95
N ARG A 159 1.25 -1.76 2.13
CA ARG A 159 1.97 -2.74 1.32
C ARG A 159 2.67 -3.82 2.17
N SER A 160 3.31 -3.46 3.28
CA SER A 160 4.03 -4.41 4.14
C SER A 160 3.10 -5.34 4.92
N ASN A 161 1.89 -4.86 5.23
CA ASN A 161 0.86 -5.58 5.98
C ASN A 161 -0.21 -6.25 5.11
N LEU A 162 -0.14 -6.12 3.79
CA LEU A 162 -1.21 -6.57 2.89
C LEU A 162 -1.48 -8.07 3.02
N LYS A 163 -2.72 -8.44 3.33
CA LYS A 163 -3.19 -9.82 3.41
C LYS A 163 -4.62 -9.97 2.90
N VAL A 164 -4.93 -11.15 2.38
CA VAL A 164 -6.25 -11.52 1.84
C VAL A 164 -6.86 -12.71 2.61
N ILE A 165 -6.06 -13.41 3.41
CA ILE A 165 -6.48 -14.55 4.22
C ILE A 165 -5.94 -14.32 5.63
N ASN A 166 -6.76 -14.64 6.62
CA ASN A 166 -6.37 -14.68 8.02
C ASN A 166 -5.63 -15.98 8.31
N ASP A 167 -4.34 -15.86 8.66
CA ASP A 167 -3.48 -17.02 8.92
C ASP A 167 -3.97 -17.83 10.15
N ASN A 168 -4.74 -17.20 11.07
CA ASN A 168 -5.27 -17.89 12.25
C ASN A 168 -6.44 -18.84 11.95
N ASP A 169 -7.07 -18.69 10.78
CA ASP A 169 -8.21 -19.52 10.39
C ASP A 169 -7.78 -20.78 9.61
N VAL A 170 -6.48 -20.91 9.32
CA VAL A 170 -5.90 -22.06 8.64
C VAL A 170 -5.56 -23.12 9.69
N SER A 171 -6.12 -24.32 9.54
CA SER A 171 -5.82 -25.46 10.42
C SER A 171 -4.44 -26.04 10.10
N ASP A 172 -3.68 -26.42 11.13
CA ASP A 172 -2.41 -27.15 11.00
C ASP A 172 -2.68 -28.62 10.64
N ASP A 173 -3.06 -28.90 9.38
CA ASP A 173 -3.18 -30.27 8.87
C ASP A 173 -1.82 -30.92 8.55
#